data_AF-G9NI01-F1
#
_entry.id   AF-G9NI01-F1
#
_cell.length_a   1.000
_cell.length_b   1.000
_cell.length_c   1.000
_cell.angle_alpha   90.00
_cell.angle_beta   90.00
_cell.angle_gamma   90.00
#
_symmetry.space_group_name_H-M   'P 1'
#
loop_
_entity.id
_entity.type
_entity.pdbx_description
1 polymer ?
#
loop_
_entity_poly.entity_id
_entity_poly.type
_entity_poly.pdbx_seq_one_letter_code
_entity_poly.pdbx_strand_id
1 'polypeptide(L)'
;MASYTGTCNCGSVTVTLATAPSMIYACHCLNCRRAGGRMGNFDFTVSYSTDNEIAFSMNYILGEDEVTVHDSKNSRKQYVDTNTTSKATVKRTFCQNCGSPLYS
;
A
#
# COMPACT_ATOMS: atom_id res chain seq x y z
N MET A 1 14.15 21.65 6.31
CA MET A 1 13.63 20.39 6.87
C MET A 1 13.69 19.37 5.75
N ALA A 2 14.28 18.20 5.98
CA ALA A 2 14.38 17.19 4.93
C ALA A 2 12.97 16.60 4.68
N SER A 3 12.38 16.91 3.53
CA SER A 3 11.11 16.31 3.12
C SER A 3 11.37 14.93 2.52
N TYR A 4 10.75 13.89 3.07
CA TYR A 4 10.75 12.57 2.45
C TYR A 4 9.71 12.57 1.33
N THR A 5 10.12 12.17 0.14
CA THR A 5 9.25 12.21 -1.05
C THR A 5 9.22 10.83 -1.69
N GLY A 6 8.02 10.35 -1.97
CA GLY A 6 7.78 9.14 -2.74
C GLY A 6 6.82 9.41 -3.90
N THR A 7 6.90 8.60 -4.94
CA THR A 7 5.99 8.68 -6.09
C THR A 7 5.39 7.32 -6.39
N CYS A 8 4.20 7.30 -7.00
CA CYS A 8 3.72 6.08 -7.62
C CYS A 8 4.60 5.70 -8.82
N ASN A 9 4.51 4.45 -9.29
CA ASN A 9 5.42 3.94 -10.31
C ASN A 9 5.40 4.73 -11.63
N CYS A 10 4.25 5.31 -12.00
CA CYS A 10 4.14 6.16 -13.20
C CYS A 10 4.37 7.66 -12.94
N GLY A 11 4.66 8.06 -11.71
CA GLY A 11 4.91 9.46 -11.33
C GLY A 11 3.69 10.38 -11.37
N SER A 12 2.46 9.87 -11.55
CA SER A 12 1.24 10.69 -11.56
C SER A 12 0.84 11.21 -10.19
N VAL A 13 1.26 10.54 -9.11
CA VAL A 13 0.97 10.89 -7.73
C VAL A 13 2.29 10.99 -6.96
N THR A 14 2.43 12.06 -6.19
CA THR A 14 3.56 12.31 -5.29
C THR A 14 3.06 12.41 -3.85
N VAL A 15 3.74 11.73 -2.93
CA VAL A 15 3.48 11.79 -1.49
C VAL A 15 4.69 12.39 -0.81
N THR A 16 4.47 13.34 0.09
CA THR A 16 5.52 13.99 0.86
C THR A 16 5.25 13.88 2.37
N LEU A 17 6.32 13.70 3.13
CA LEU A 17 6.32 13.70 4.60
C LEU A 17 7.31 14.74 5.10
N ALA A 18 6.93 15.50 6.12
CA ALA A 18 7.82 16.49 6.74
C ALA A 18 8.89 15.85 7.63
N THR A 19 8.60 14.67 8.18
CA THR A 19 9.45 13.91 9.10
C THR A 19 9.45 12.43 8.72
N ALA A 20 10.43 11.68 9.23
CA ALA A 20 10.46 10.24 9.04
C ALA A 20 9.25 9.60 9.75
N PRO A 21 8.64 8.54 9.17
CA PRO A 21 7.62 7.75 9.85
C PRO A 21 8.12 7.24 11.20
N SER A 22 7.33 7.43 12.25
CA SER A 22 7.66 6.95 13.60
C SER A 22 7.47 5.43 13.75
N MET A 23 6.64 4.82 12.88
CA MET A 23 6.26 3.42 12.99
C MET A 23 6.09 2.77 11.61
N ILE A 24 6.67 1.58 11.49
CA ILE A 24 6.60 0.75 10.28
C ILE A 24 6.11 -0.64 10.69
N TYR A 25 5.09 -1.16 9.99
CA TYR A 25 4.55 -2.50 10.23
C TYR A 25 4.70 -3.39 9.00
N ALA A 26 5.29 -4.56 9.20
CA ALA A 26 5.12 -5.70 8.30
C ALA A 26 3.73 -6.30 8.54
N CYS A 27 2.78 -6.05 7.63
CA CYS A 27 1.42 -6.56 7.74
C CYS A 27 1.22 -7.82 6.90
N HIS A 28 0.76 -8.88 7.56
CA HIS A 28 0.58 -10.21 7.01
C HIS A 28 -0.89 -10.56 6.73
N CYS A 29 -1.84 -9.63 6.87
CA CYS A 29 -3.24 -9.93 6.54
C CYS A 29 -3.39 -10.24 5.04
N LEU A 30 -4.37 -11.06 4.68
CA LEU A 30 -4.55 -11.53 3.29
C LEU A 30 -4.60 -10.36 2.29
N ASN A 31 -5.22 -9.26 2.66
CA ASN A 31 -5.37 -8.10 1.78
C ASN A 31 -4.07 -7.29 1.65
N CYS A 32 -3.28 -7.15 2.72
CA CYS A 32 -1.95 -6.53 2.65
C CYS A 32 -0.98 -7.41 1.85
N ARG A 33 -1.06 -8.75 1.98
CA ARG A 33 -0.28 -9.68 1.14
C ARG A 33 -0.61 -9.56 -0.34
N ARG A 34 -1.89 -9.37 -0.67
CA ARG A 34 -2.33 -9.11 -2.05
C ARG A 34 -1.79 -7.78 -2.58
N ALA A 35 -1.76 -6.74 -1.75
CA ALA A 35 -1.30 -5.41 -2.14
C ALA A 35 0.24 -5.31 -2.29
N GLY A 36 0.99 -5.92 -1.37
CA GLY A 36 2.47 -5.89 -1.37
C GLY A 36 3.11 -6.81 -2.43
N GLY A 37 2.32 -7.70 -3.04
CA GLY A 37 2.83 -8.75 -3.91
C GLY A 37 3.42 -9.93 -3.12
N ARG A 38 3.49 -11.10 -3.76
CA ARG A 38 4.15 -12.28 -3.19
C ARG A 38 5.63 -12.22 -3.58
N MET A 39 6.51 -12.03 -2.61
CA MET A 39 7.94 -12.31 -2.81
C MET A 39 8.11 -13.83 -2.82
N GLY A 40 8.03 -14.41 -4.01
CA GLY A 40 8.17 -15.84 -4.25
C GLY A 40 8.24 -16.09 -5.76
N ASN A 41 9.41 -16.54 -6.18
CA ASN A 41 9.79 -16.96 -7.52
C ASN A 41 8.74 -17.86 -8.19
N PHE A 42 8.31 -17.39 -9.36
CA PHE A 42 7.88 -18.15 -10.52
C PHE A 42 6.62 -19.02 -10.39
N ASP A 43 5.82 -18.85 -11.44
CA ASP A 43 4.71 -19.67 -11.88
C ASP A 43 3.34 -19.46 -11.25
N PHE A 44 2.38 -19.35 -12.16
CA PHE A 44 0.94 -19.36 -12.02
C PHE A 44 0.45 -20.74 -11.53
N THR A 45 1.10 -21.29 -10.50
CA THR A 45 0.63 -22.50 -9.83
C THR A 45 0.17 -22.08 -8.44
N VAL A 46 -1.06 -22.46 -8.12
CA VAL A 46 -1.63 -22.44 -6.77
C VAL A 46 -0.79 -23.37 -5.90
N SER A 47 0.41 -22.92 -5.52
CA SER A 47 1.24 -23.62 -4.55
C SER A 47 0.74 -23.22 -3.18
N TYR A 48 -0.11 -24.13 -2.68
CA TYR A 48 -0.49 -24.39 -1.30
C TYR A 48 0.78 -24.63 -0.45
N SER A 49 1.75 -23.71 -0.45
CA SER A 49 2.87 -23.78 0.48
C SER A 49 2.33 -23.31 1.83
N THR A 50 2.29 -24.24 2.77
CA THR A 50 1.85 -24.07 4.15
C THR A 50 2.68 -23.06 4.93
N ASP A 51 3.81 -22.64 4.36
CA ASP A 51 4.76 -21.73 4.99
C ASP A 51 4.47 -20.31 4.48
N ASN A 52 3.39 -19.79 5.05
CA ASN A 52 2.72 -18.51 4.86
C ASN A 52 3.58 -17.25 5.19
N GLU A 53 4.89 -17.40 5.31
CA GLU A 53 5.76 -16.49 6.07
C GLU A 53 6.35 -15.34 5.24
N ILE A 54 6.46 -15.46 3.92
CA ILE A 54 7.27 -14.52 3.12
C ILE A 54 6.44 -13.39 2.47
N ALA A 55 5.12 -13.54 2.37
CA ALA A 55 4.27 -12.49 1.83
C ALA A 55 3.82 -11.52 2.94
N PHE A 56 4.16 -10.25 2.80
CA PHE A 56 3.71 -9.15 3.64
C PHE A 56 3.73 -7.83 2.83
N SER A 57 3.05 -6.81 3.36
CA SER A 57 3.26 -5.43 2.92
C SER A 57 3.89 -4.65 4.04
N MET A 58 4.92 -3.88 3.73
CA MET A 58 5.43 -2.84 4.63
C MET A 58 4.48 -1.65 4.59
N ASN A 59 3.94 -1.26 5.74
CA ASN A 59 3.01 -0.12 5.85
C ASN A 59 3.54 0.87 6.87
N TYR A 60 3.45 2.15 6.55
CA TYR A 60 3.65 3.23 7.51
C TYR A 60 2.30 3.59 8.12
N ILE A 61 2.25 3.76 9.43
CA ILE A 61 1.06 4.25 10.13
C ILE A 61 1.34 5.72 10.46
N LEU A 62 0.57 6.60 9.85
CA LEU A 62 0.76 8.04 9.86
C LEU A 62 -0.60 8.73 10.09
N GLY A 63 -0.59 9.87 10.77
CA GLY A 63 -1.71 10.80 10.81
C GLY A 63 -1.94 11.47 9.46
N GLU A 64 -3.18 11.89 9.20
CA GLU A 64 -3.53 12.57 7.95
C GLU A 64 -2.81 13.91 7.77
N ASP A 65 -2.44 14.57 8.87
CA ASP A 65 -1.68 15.82 8.91
C ASP A 65 -0.17 15.63 8.67
N GLU A 66 0.34 14.39 8.81
CA GLU A 66 1.74 14.05 8.57
C GLU A 66 2.04 13.79 7.08
N VAL A 67 1.00 13.64 6.25
CA VAL A 67 1.07 13.28 4.83
C VAL A 67 0.49 14.40 3.96
N THR A 68 1.23 14.79 2.93
CA THR A 68 0.68 15.60 1.83
C THR A 68 0.68 14.79 0.53
N VAL A 69 -0.47 14.70 -0.14
CA VAL A 69 -0.64 13.95 -1.39
C VAL A 69 -0.93 14.89 -2.56
N HIS A 70 0.03 15.00 -3.47
CA HIS A 70 -0.09 15.77 -4.70
C HIS A 70 -0.53 14.86 -5.86
N ASP A 71 -1.70 15.16 -6.44
CA ASP A 71 -2.29 14.41 -7.55
C ASP A 71 -2.95 15.37 -8.56
N SER A 72 -2.13 16.12 -9.29
CA SER A 72 -2.60 17.09 -10.29
C SER A 72 -3.32 16.44 -11.47
N LYS A 73 -3.06 15.15 -11.71
CA LYS A 73 -3.63 14.36 -12.82
C LYS A 73 -4.90 13.60 -12.41
N ASN A 74 -5.42 13.82 -11.20
CA ASN A 74 -6.58 13.13 -10.63
C ASN A 74 -6.55 11.61 -10.89
N SER A 75 -5.39 11.01 -10.62
CA SER A 75 -5.08 9.62 -10.90
C SER A 75 -5.38 8.70 -9.70
N ARG A 76 -5.84 9.23 -8.56
CA ARG A 76 -6.30 8.44 -7.41
C ARG A 76 -7.66 7.79 -7.69
N LYS A 77 -7.75 6.50 -7.39
CA LYS A 77 -9.01 5.75 -7.35
C LYS A 77 -9.12 5.00 -6.03
N GLN A 78 -10.36 4.80 -5.60
CA GLN A 78 -10.66 4.15 -4.33
C GLN A 78 -11.44 2.85 -4.57
N TYR A 79 -11.06 1.81 -3.83
CA TYR A 79 -11.78 0.56 -3.71
C TYR A 79 -12.25 0.39 -2.26
N VAL A 80 -13.56 0.22 -2.08
CA VAL A 80 -14.17 -0.04 -0.78
C VAL A 80 -14.09 -1.54 -0.51
N ASP A 81 -13.13 -1.92 0.33
CA ASP A 81 -12.85 -3.31 0.69
C ASP A 81 -13.63 -3.69 1.95
N THR A 82 -14.71 -4.45 1.76
CA THR A 82 -15.52 -5.03 2.84
C THR A 82 -15.09 -6.46 3.19
N ASN A 83 -14.21 -7.08 2.38
CA ASN A 83 -13.78 -8.46 2.56
C ASN A 83 -12.47 -8.52 3.36
N THR A 84 -12.53 -8.06 4.60
CA THR A 84 -11.39 -8.03 5.52
C THR A 84 -11.54 -9.06 6.63
N THR A 85 -10.41 -9.56 7.16
CA THR A 85 -10.41 -10.51 8.28
C THR A 85 -11.10 -9.93 9.53
N SER A 86 -10.97 -8.63 9.77
CA SER A 86 -11.61 -7.94 10.89
C SER A 86 -13.08 -7.58 10.64
N LYS A 87 -13.59 -7.78 9.42
CA LYS A 87 -14.90 -7.31 8.94
C LYS A 87 -15.05 -5.78 8.89
N ALA A 88 -13.99 -5.04 9.25
CA ALA A 88 -13.97 -3.59 9.08
C ALA A 88 -13.93 -3.24 7.59
N THR A 89 -14.64 -2.20 7.20
CA THR A 89 -14.54 -1.67 5.83
C THR A 89 -13.30 -0.80 5.71
N VAL A 90 -12.45 -1.07 4.72
CA VAL A 90 -11.20 -0.34 4.48
C VAL A 90 -11.24 0.33 3.11
N LYS A 91 -10.76 1.57 3.01
CA LYS A 91 -10.87 2.42 1.83
C LYS A 91 -9.52 2.47 1.11
N ARG A 92 -9.25 1.47 0.28
CA ARG A 92 -7.96 1.32 -0.41
C ARG A 92 -7.82 2.34 -1.53
N THR A 93 -6.87 3.25 -1.40
CA THR A 93 -6.57 4.29 -2.40
C THR A 93 -5.32 3.92 -3.18
N PHE A 94 -5.40 3.93 -4.50
CA PHE A 94 -4.31 3.56 -5.40
C PHE A 94 -4.28 4.42 -6.66
N CYS A 95 -3.15 4.43 -7.35
CA CYS A 95 -3.04 5.10 -8.65
C CYS A 95 -3.73 4.25 -9.73
N GLN A 96 -4.74 4.79 -10.40
CA GLN A 96 -5.48 4.07 -11.45
C GLN A 96 -4.63 3.76 -12.70
N ASN A 97 -3.56 4.53 -12.93
CA ASN A 97 -2.72 4.38 -14.11
C ASN A 97 -1.69 3.25 -13.99
N CYS A 98 -1.18 2.99 -12.78
CA CYS A 98 -0.12 2.01 -12.56
C CYS A 98 -0.40 1.00 -11.44
N GLY A 99 -1.52 1.11 -10.75
CA GLY A 99 -1.93 0.20 -9.68
C GLY A 99 -1.18 0.38 -8.36
N SER A 100 -0.19 1.28 -8.26
CA SER A 100 0.56 1.48 -7.01
C SER A 100 -0.38 1.87 -5.85
N PRO A 101 -0.35 1.15 -4.71
CA PRO A 101 -1.08 1.55 -3.51
C PRO A 101 -0.51 2.86 -2.97
N LEU A 102 -1.39 3.72 -2.44
CA LEU A 102 -1.02 5.03 -1.90
C LEU A 102 -1.24 5.07 -0.39
N TYR A 103 -2.47 4.79 0.06
CA TYR A 103 -2.87 4.71 1.47
C TYR A 103 -4.21 3.96 1.58
N SER A 104 -4.64 3.58 2.78
CA SER A 104 -5.85 2.79 3.03
C SER A 104 -6.58 3.21 4.30
#